data_AF-A0A522QS53-F1
#
_entry.id   AF-A0A522QS53-F1
#
_cell.length_a   1.000
_cell.length_b   1.000
_cell.length_c   1.000
_cell.angle_alpha   90.00
_cell.angle_beta   90.00
_cell.angle_gamma   90.00
#
_symmetry.space_group_name_H-M   'P 1'
#
loop_
_entity.id
_entity.type
_entity.pdbx_description
1 polymer ?
#
loop_
_entity_poly.entity_id
_entity_poly.type
_entity_poly.pdbx_seq_one_letter_code
_entity_poly.pdbx_strand_id
1 'polypeptide(L)'
;MAEHQRIFGTDGVRGVANADLTPELAFRVGRAAAVVLAHEVEAGRPIVVGRDTRVSGPMLEAALVAGICSAGRGVVLLGVLPTPAVALIARLVGAAAGAMISASHNPIADNGIKLFGADGFKLSDALEAEIESDIAADSGPRPT
;
A
#
# COMPACT_ATOMS: atom_id res chain seq x y z
N MET A 1 -10.92 -19.13 17.51
CA MET A 1 -10.54 -17.82 16.94
C MET A 1 -9.66 -18.12 15.75
N ALA A 2 -10.05 -17.72 14.54
CA ALA A 2 -9.25 -18.02 13.36
C ALA A 2 -7.89 -17.35 13.51
N GLU A 3 -6.82 -18.12 13.33
CA GLU A 3 -5.45 -17.62 13.35
C GLU A 3 -5.30 -16.63 12.20
N HIS A 4 -5.10 -15.34 12.54
CA HIS A 4 -4.94 -14.30 11.53
C HIS A 4 -3.60 -14.52 10.83
N GLN A 5 -3.65 -14.94 9.58
CA GLN A 5 -2.44 -15.22 8.81
C GLN A 5 -1.75 -13.89 8.51
N ARG A 6 -0.55 -13.68 9.10
CA ARG A 6 0.24 -12.46 8.91
C ARG A 6 0.57 -12.26 7.42
N ILE A 7 0.19 -11.11 6.88
CA ILE A 7 0.31 -10.75 5.46
C ILE A 7 1.55 -9.86 5.25
N PHE A 8 1.88 -9.00 6.22
CA PHE A 8 3.11 -8.21 6.24
C PHE A 8 4.29 -9.08 6.66
N GLY A 9 5.23 -9.25 5.74
CA GLY A 9 6.56 -9.79 6.03
C GLY A 9 7.52 -8.68 6.51
N THR A 10 8.82 -8.97 6.52
CA THR A 10 9.87 -8.01 6.95
C THR A 10 9.91 -6.70 6.15
N ASP A 11 9.32 -6.68 4.96
CA ASP A 11 9.39 -5.54 4.04
C ASP A 11 8.15 -5.45 3.16
N GLY A 12 6.99 -5.33 3.81
CA GLY A 12 5.67 -5.19 3.19
C GLY A 12 4.99 -6.52 2.87
N VAL A 13 3.91 -6.44 2.09
CA VAL A 13 3.17 -7.59 1.57
C VAL A 13 3.86 -8.08 0.31
N ARG A 14 4.26 -9.36 0.25
CA ARG A 14 5.01 -9.93 -0.88
C ARG A 14 4.48 -11.29 -1.29
N GLY A 15 4.72 -11.65 -2.55
CA GLY A 15 4.46 -12.99 -3.07
C GLY A 15 4.55 -13.03 -4.59
N VAL A 16 4.27 -14.19 -5.17
CA VAL A 16 4.18 -14.32 -6.62
C VAL A 16 2.97 -13.51 -7.10
N ALA A 17 3.22 -12.58 -8.02
CA ALA A 17 2.17 -11.71 -8.53
C ALA A 17 1.12 -12.53 -9.28
N ASN A 18 -0.16 -12.20 -9.07
CA ASN A 18 -1.30 -12.92 -9.62
C ASN A 18 -1.47 -14.37 -9.13
N ALA A 19 -0.80 -14.75 -8.03
CA ALA A 19 -0.99 -16.01 -7.34
C ALA A 19 -1.12 -15.78 -5.83
N ASP A 20 -0.04 -15.35 -5.17
CA ASP A 20 -0.05 -15.01 -3.74
C ASP A 20 -0.42 -13.53 -3.54
N LEU A 21 0.20 -12.65 -4.33
CA LEU A 21 -0.11 -11.22 -4.37
C LEU A 21 -1.07 -10.94 -5.53
N THR A 22 -2.36 -11.12 -5.25
CA THR A 22 -3.42 -10.92 -6.23
C THR A 22 -3.87 -9.45 -6.31
N PRO A 23 -4.53 -9.03 -7.42
CA PRO A 23 -5.17 -7.72 -7.50
C PRO A 23 -6.19 -7.48 -6.38
N GLU A 24 -6.94 -8.50 -5.99
CA GLU A 24 -7.92 -8.42 -4.89
C GLU A 24 -7.24 -8.13 -3.56
N LEU A 25 -6.09 -8.76 -3.29
CA LEU A 25 -5.30 -8.46 -2.11
C LEU A 25 -4.73 -7.04 -2.17
N ALA A 26 -4.19 -6.61 -3.32
CA ALA A 26 -3.68 -5.26 -3.51
C ALA A 26 -4.76 -4.19 -3.30
N PHE A 27 -5.99 -4.44 -3.78
CA PHE A 27 -7.15 -3.59 -3.52
C PHE A 27 -7.44 -3.48 -2.01
N ARG A 28 -7.49 -4.61 -1.30
CA ARG A 28 -7.75 -4.61 0.15
C ARG A 28 -6.65 -3.89 0.93
N VAL A 29 -5.38 -4.09 0.55
CA VAL A 29 -4.23 -3.37 1.14
C VAL A 29 -4.39 -1.86 0.95
N GLY A 30 -4.73 -1.42 -0.26
CA GLY A 30 -4.91 0.01 -0.55
C GLY A 30 -6.05 0.64 0.23
N ARG A 31 -7.17 -0.07 0.32
CA ARG A 31 -8.34 0.35 1.09
C ARG A 31 -8.01 0.45 2.58
N ALA A 32 -7.44 -0.60 3.18
CA ALA A 32 -7.08 -0.62 4.59
C ALA A 32 -6.04 0.45 4.94
N ALA A 33 -5.01 0.62 4.10
CA ALA A 33 -4.02 1.68 4.28
C ALA A 33 -4.67 3.08 4.28
N ALA A 34 -5.65 3.31 3.39
CA ALA A 34 -6.34 4.60 3.33
C ALA A 34 -7.20 4.91 4.56
N VAL A 35 -7.75 3.87 5.21
CA VAL A 35 -8.53 3.94 6.45
C VAL A 35 -7.63 4.14 7.65
N VAL A 36 -6.68 3.24 7.87
CA VAL A 36 -5.81 3.25 9.07
C VAL A 36 -4.95 4.51 9.09
N LEU A 37 -4.31 4.84 7.97
CA LEU A 37 -3.42 6.01 7.88
C LEU A 37 -4.20 7.34 7.83
N ALA A 38 -5.54 7.31 7.86
CA ALA A 38 -6.35 8.51 7.96
C ALA A 38 -6.24 9.22 9.29
N HIS A 39 -6.02 8.46 10.37
CA HIS A 39 -6.01 8.99 11.73
C HIS A 39 -4.69 9.70 12.07
N GLU A 40 -3.63 9.43 11.29
CA GLU A 40 -2.28 9.95 11.54
C GLU A 40 -2.03 11.34 10.95
N VAL A 41 -2.93 11.85 10.09
CA VAL A 41 -2.68 13.08 9.33
C VAL A 41 -3.93 13.93 9.12
N GLU A 42 -3.73 15.20 8.77
CA GLU A 42 -4.81 16.10 8.37
C GLU A 42 -5.66 15.52 7.21
N ALA A 43 -6.97 15.79 7.27
CA ALA A 43 -7.93 15.33 6.28
C ALA A 43 -7.54 15.78 4.86
N GLY A 44 -7.79 14.92 3.87
CA GLY A 44 -7.57 15.24 2.46
C GLY A 44 -6.16 15.01 1.92
N ARG A 45 -5.16 14.68 2.76
CA ARG A 45 -3.81 14.37 2.26
C ARG A 45 -3.79 13.07 1.43
N PRO A 46 -3.20 13.06 0.22
CA PRO A 46 -3.24 11.89 -0.66
C PRO A 46 -2.24 10.81 -0.24
N ILE A 47 -2.37 9.61 -0.79
CA ILE A 47 -1.29 8.60 -0.79
C ILE A 47 -0.52 8.71 -2.10
N VAL A 48 0.81 8.74 -2.04
CA VAL A 48 1.64 8.68 -3.25
C VAL A 48 1.96 7.24 -3.58
N VAL A 49 1.81 6.83 -4.83
CA VAL A 49 2.03 5.45 -5.28
C VAL A 49 3.09 5.43 -6.38
N GLY A 50 4.14 4.63 -6.18
CA GLY A 50 5.18 4.37 -7.16
C GLY A 50 5.38 2.88 -7.40
N ARG A 51 6.04 2.54 -8.50
CA ARG A 51 6.36 1.14 -8.83
C ARG A 51 7.73 1.00 -9.49
N ASP A 52 8.21 -0.23 -9.57
CA ASP A 52 9.33 -0.59 -10.44
C ASP A 52 8.85 -0.98 -11.85
N THR A 53 9.74 -1.59 -12.63
CA THR A 53 9.51 -1.97 -14.03
C THR A 53 8.87 -3.35 -14.20
N ARG A 54 8.42 -4.03 -13.14
CA ARG A 54 7.81 -5.37 -13.26
C ARG A 54 6.52 -5.30 -14.08
N VAL A 55 6.32 -6.30 -14.94
CA VAL A 55 5.12 -6.39 -15.80
C VAL A 55 3.82 -6.50 -15.01
N SER A 56 3.88 -7.06 -13.80
CA SER A 56 2.75 -7.11 -12.86
C SER A 56 2.44 -5.77 -12.18
N GLY A 57 3.34 -4.79 -12.30
CA GLY A 57 3.23 -3.48 -11.64
C GLY A 57 1.94 -2.72 -11.98
N PRO A 58 1.61 -2.47 -13.26
CA PRO A 58 0.38 -1.75 -13.63
C PRO A 58 -0.92 -2.39 -13.12
N MET A 59 -0.99 -3.73 -13.10
CA MET A 59 -2.14 -4.46 -12.58
C MET A 59 -2.32 -4.23 -11.07
N LEU A 60 -1.23 -4.37 -10.31
CA LEU A 60 -1.25 -4.15 -8.86
C LEU A 60 -1.45 -2.67 -8.52
N GLU A 61 -0.89 -1.75 -9.30
CA GLU A 61 -1.07 -0.30 -9.16
C GLU A 61 -2.53 0.10 -9.32
N ALA A 62 -3.18 -0.35 -10.40
CA ALA A 62 -4.59 -0.08 -10.64
C ALA A 62 -5.48 -0.58 -9.50
N ALA A 63 -5.24 -1.80 -9.01
CA ALA A 63 -5.99 -2.37 -7.91
C ALA A 63 -5.77 -1.63 -6.58
N LEU A 64 -4.51 -1.32 -6.24
CA LEU A 64 -4.15 -0.55 -5.06
C LEU A 64 -4.80 0.83 -5.07
N VAL A 65 -4.72 1.54 -6.21
CA VAL A 65 -5.34 2.85 -6.42
C VAL A 65 -6.86 2.78 -6.22
N ALA A 66 -7.51 1.78 -6.83
CA ALA A 66 -8.95 1.60 -6.66
C ALA A 66 -9.32 1.37 -5.19
N GLY A 67 -8.52 0.60 -4.46
CA GLY A 67 -8.68 0.39 -3.02
C GLY A 67 -8.64 1.69 -2.23
N ILE A 68 -7.58 2.48 -2.43
CA ILE A 68 -7.38 3.77 -1.76
C ILE A 68 -8.53 4.74 -2.05
N CYS A 69 -8.89 4.91 -3.32
CA CYS A 69 -9.98 5.78 -3.75
C CYS A 69 -11.34 5.33 -3.19
N SER A 70 -11.57 4.01 -3.08
CA SER A 70 -12.82 3.47 -2.53
C SER A 70 -13.05 3.80 -1.05
N ALA A 71 -12.00 4.23 -0.33
CA ALA A 71 -12.08 4.69 1.05
C ALA A 71 -12.16 6.24 1.15
N GLY A 72 -12.27 6.94 0.01
CA GLY A 72 -12.42 8.40 -0.03
C GLY A 72 -11.10 9.19 0.00
N ARG A 73 -9.95 8.53 -0.19
CA ARG A 73 -8.64 9.20 -0.21
C ARG A 73 -8.12 9.35 -1.63
N GLY A 74 -7.54 10.51 -1.94
CA GLY A 74 -6.89 10.76 -3.22
C GLY A 74 -5.57 10.00 -3.37
N VAL A 75 -5.18 9.75 -4.63
CA VAL A 75 -3.91 9.12 -4.98
C VAL A 75 -3.12 10.01 -5.95
N VAL A 76 -1.81 10.10 -5.74
CA VAL A 76 -0.88 10.69 -6.70
C VAL A 76 0.03 9.60 -7.24
N LEU A 77 -0.09 9.32 -8.54
CA LEU A 77 0.76 8.35 -9.23
C LEU A 77 2.12 8.97 -9.58
N LEU A 78 3.18 8.33 -9.11
CA LEU A 78 4.57 8.74 -9.34
C LEU A 78 5.20 8.00 -10.54
N GLY A 79 4.57 6.93 -11.03
CA GLY A 79 5.05 6.11 -12.14
C GLY A 79 6.19 5.18 -11.74
N VAL A 80 7.19 5.05 -12.61
CA VAL A 80 8.37 4.20 -12.38
C VAL A 80 9.47 4.99 -11.70
N LEU A 81 9.86 4.59 -10.49
CA LEU A 81 10.93 5.23 -9.71
C LEU A 81 11.55 4.27 -8.69
N PRO A 82 12.75 4.56 -8.17
CA PRO A 82 13.34 3.81 -7.07
C PRO A 82 12.50 3.89 -5.78
N THR A 83 12.50 2.82 -4.99
CA THR A 83 11.84 2.77 -3.66
C THR A 83 12.13 3.97 -2.76
N PRO A 84 13.39 4.41 -2.54
CA PRO A 84 13.64 5.55 -1.65
C PRO A 84 13.02 6.86 -2.13
N ALA A 85 12.76 7.01 -3.44
CA ALA A 85 12.13 8.22 -3.95
C ALA A 85 10.64 8.29 -3.56
N VAL A 86 9.92 7.18 -3.45
CA VAL A 86 8.54 7.17 -2.91
C VAL A 86 8.50 7.69 -1.47
N ALA A 87 9.37 7.14 -0.61
CA ALA A 87 9.48 7.53 0.79
C ALA A 87 9.83 9.02 0.96
N LEU A 88 10.81 9.49 0.19
CA LEU A 88 11.22 10.90 0.21
C LEU A 88 10.11 11.83 -0.30
N ILE A 89 9.46 11.49 -1.42
CA ILE A 89 8.39 12.30 -2.00
C ILE A 89 7.21 12.38 -1.04
N ALA A 90 6.81 11.26 -0.42
CA ALA A 90 5.72 11.24 0.56
C ALA A 90 5.94 12.29 1.67
N ARG A 91 7.16 12.34 2.22
CA ARG A 91 7.55 13.33 3.23
C ARG A 91 7.56 14.76 2.68
N LEU A 92 8.17 14.98 1.52
CA LEU A 92 8.39 16.32 0.96
C LEU A 92 7.09 17.01 0.53
N VAL A 93 6.15 16.27 -0.05
CA VAL A 93 4.87 16.83 -0.50
C VAL A 93 3.82 16.81 0.60
N GLY A 94 4.18 16.29 1.77
CA GLY A 94 3.26 16.07 2.85
C GLY A 94 2.09 15.17 2.44
N ALA A 95 2.37 14.00 1.87
CA ALA A 95 1.39 12.96 1.67
C ALA A 95 0.95 12.33 3.01
N ALA A 96 -0.17 11.62 3.01
CA ALA A 96 -0.59 10.79 4.14
C ALA A 96 0.34 9.58 4.31
N ALA A 97 0.77 9.00 3.18
CA ALA A 97 1.64 7.84 3.12
C ALA A 97 2.28 7.72 1.74
N GLY A 98 3.30 6.89 1.63
CA GLY A 98 3.83 6.40 0.36
C GLY A 98 3.60 4.90 0.20
N ALA A 99 3.31 4.44 -1.00
CA ALA A 99 3.25 3.02 -1.35
C ALA A 99 4.17 2.71 -2.53
N MET A 100 5.04 1.72 -2.37
CA MET A 100 5.95 1.25 -3.42
C MET A 100 5.56 -0.16 -3.84
N ILE A 101 5.35 -0.36 -5.15
CA ILE A 101 5.09 -1.66 -5.76
C ILE A 101 6.40 -2.21 -6.33
N SER A 102 7.04 -3.12 -5.59
CA SER A 102 8.29 -3.78 -6.01
C SER A 102 8.64 -4.94 -5.08
N ALA A 103 9.23 -6.00 -5.63
CA ALA A 103 9.94 -7.02 -4.86
C ALA A 103 11.47 -6.83 -4.83
N SER A 104 11.97 -5.63 -5.13
CA SER A 104 13.40 -5.28 -5.12
C SER A 104 14.22 -6.24 -6.00
N HIS A 105 15.11 -7.05 -5.41
CA HIS A 105 16.02 -7.97 -6.10
C HIS A 105 15.41 -9.34 -6.43
N ASN A 106 14.18 -9.62 -5.99
CA ASN A 106 13.52 -10.90 -6.22
C ASN A 106 13.28 -11.17 -7.72
N PRO A 107 13.11 -12.45 -8.12
CA PRO A 107 12.75 -12.83 -9.50
C PRO A 107 11.53 -12.09 -10.05
N ILE A 108 11.40 -12.01 -11.39
CA ILE A 108 10.35 -11.22 -12.08
C ILE A 108 8.91 -11.63 -11.71
N ALA A 109 8.70 -12.89 -11.35
CA ALA A 109 7.40 -13.41 -10.94
C ALA A 109 6.92 -12.82 -9.60
N ASP A 110 7.85 -12.44 -8.72
CA ASP A 110 7.53 -11.85 -7.43
C ASP A 110 7.16 -10.38 -7.58
N ASN A 111 6.26 -9.90 -6.73
CA ASN A 111 6.07 -8.49 -6.50
C ASN A 111 5.74 -8.22 -5.01
N GLY A 112 5.59 -6.96 -4.65
CA GLY A 112 5.28 -6.58 -3.28
C GLY A 112 4.73 -5.18 -3.17
N ILE A 113 4.06 -4.89 -2.07
CA ILE A 113 3.56 -3.56 -1.69
C ILE A 113 4.22 -3.17 -0.37
N LYS A 114 4.99 -2.09 -0.39
CA LYS A 114 5.63 -1.51 0.80
C LYS A 114 4.96 -0.19 1.13
N LEU A 115 4.63 0.01 2.40
CA LEU A 115 4.03 1.25 2.89
C LEU A 115 5.04 2.07 3.69
N PHE A 116 4.97 3.38 3.52
CA PHE A 116 5.75 4.38 4.23
C PHE A 116 4.79 5.36 4.90
N GLY A 117 5.09 5.75 6.14
CA GLY A 117 4.35 6.80 6.83
C GLY A 117 4.55 8.17 6.19
N ALA A 118 3.82 9.18 6.70
CA ALA A 118 3.94 10.57 6.26
C ALA A 118 5.35 11.16 6.50
N ASP A 119 6.12 10.56 7.40
CA ASP A 119 7.51 10.92 7.69
C ASP A 119 8.53 10.26 6.73
N GLY A 120 8.06 9.37 5.85
CA GLY A 120 8.88 8.61 4.90
C GLY A 120 9.57 7.38 5.50
N PHE A 121 9.30 7.04 6.76
CA PHE A 121 9.80 5.81 7.38
C PHE A 121 8.83 4.66 7.16
N LYS A 122 9.29 3.43 7.44
CA LYS A 122 8.41 2.26 7.47
C LYS A 122 7.34 2.43 8.55
N LEU A 123 6.18 1.82 8.32
CA LEU A 123 5.14 1.75 9.34
C LEU A 123 5.64 0.99 10.58
N SER A 124 5.09 1.33 11.74
CA SER A 124 5.30 0.57 12.96
C SER A 124 4.57 -0.77 12.89
N ASP A 125 5.06 -1.78 13.63
CA ASP A 125 4.39 -3.09 13.73
C ASP A 125 2.92 -2.96 14.19
N ALA A 126 2.60 -1.95 15.00
CA ALA A 126 1.24 -1.67 15.44
C ALA A 126 0.35 -1.23 14.26
N LEU A 127 0.83 -0.30 13.42
CA LEU A 127 0.11 0.14 12.23
C LEU A 127 -0.01 -0.98 11.19
N GLU A 128 1.01 -1.81 11.01
CA GLU A 128 0.91 -2.99 10.14
C GLU A 128 -0.19 -3.94 10.64
N ALA A 129 -0.24 -4.22 11.94
CA ALA A 129 -1.27 -5.08 12.53
C ALA A 129 -2.69 -4.49 12.40
N GLU A 130 -2.85 -3.17 12.53
CA GLU A 130 -4.13 -2.50 12.29
C GLU A 130 -4.57 -2.64 10.83
N ILE A 131 -3.65 -2.48 9.87
CA ILE A 131 -3.93 -2.67 8.45
C ILE A 131 -4.31 -4.13 8.17
N GLU A 132 -3.62 -5.12 8.74
CA GLU A 132 -3.98 -6.53 8.60
C GLU A 132 -5.37 -6.86 9.14
N SER A 133 -5.73 -6.26 10.29
CA SER A 133 -7.04 -6.40 10.87
C SER A 133 -8.12 -5.85 9.93
N ASP A 134 -7.91 -4.65 9.37
CA ASP A 134 -8.88 -4.03 8.47
C ASP A 134 -8.97 -4.75 7.10
N ILE A 135 -7.88 -5.30 6.57
CA ILE A 135 -7.90 -6.12 5.34
C ILE A 135 -8.88 -7.29 5.47
N ALA A 136 -8.97 -7.89 6.66
CA ALA A 136 -9.87 -9.00 6.92
C ALA A 136 -11.32 -8.55 7.22
N ALA A 137 -11.47 -7.41 7.90
CA ALA A 137 -12.78 -6.89 8.29
C ALA A 137 -13.52 -6.16 7.15
N ASP A 138 -12.79 -5.53 6.23
CA ASP A 138 -13.31 -4.60 5.20
C ASP A 138 -14.26 -3.54 5.79
N SER A 139 -13.83 -2.89 6.88
CA SER A 139 -14.71 -2.06 7.72
C SER A 139 -14.76 -0.58 7.33
N GLY A 140 -13.93 -0.16 6.38
CA GLY A 140 -13.80 1.23 5.94
C GLY A 140 -15.06 1.83 5.31
N PRO A 141 -15.13 3.18 5.21
CA PRO A 141 -16.22 3.87 4.53
C PRO A 141 -16.28 3.52 3.03
N ARG A 142 -17.46 3.71 2.43
CA ARG A 142 -17.70 3.59 0.98
C ARG A 142 -18.38 4.87 0.49
N PRO A 143 -17.61 5.95 0.28
CA PRO A 143 -18.18 7.22 -0.17
C PRO A 143 -18.74 7.07 -1.60
N THR A 144 -19.91 7.66 -1.82
CA THR A 144 -20.65 7.68 -3.10
C THR A 144 -20.82 9.10 -3.62
#